data_AF-A0AA36MRM3-F1
#
_entry.id   AF-A0AA36MRM3-F1
#
_cell.length_a   1.000
_cell.length_b   1.000
_cell.length_c   1.000
_cell.angle_alpha   90.00
_cell.angle_beta   90.00
_cell.angle_gamma   90.00
#
_symmetry.space_group_name_H-M   'P 1'
#
loop_
_entity.id
_entity.type
_entity.pdbx_description
1 polymer ?
#
loop_
_entity_poly.entity_id
_entity_poly.type
_entity_poly.pdbx_seq_one_letter_code
_entity_poly.pdbx_strand_id
1 'polypeptide(L)'
;MLALLTEWGLPRDVAEEFYMIFGGNILLCQQAIDKLLEQFELGAEDSFDPFSVRGTDGLAGLAKDPLTREHLENLARQGWSPIEEGSADGETESQKGARIIAKKNFGGVINRETTTFLDQDLKDDMFSNRSTTQVLIPATGYLRNCIKVYVEACEP
;
A
#
# COMPACT_ATOMS: atom_id res chain seq x y z
N MET A 1 -24.27 19.96 -2.00
CA MET A 1 -24.52 18.52 -2.22
C MET A 1 -25.07 18.24 -3.63
N LEU A 2 -26.19 18.84 -4.05
CA LEU A 2 -26.71 18.68 -5.42
C LEU A 2 -25.79 19.23 -6.53
N ALA A 3 -25.05 20.32 -6.28
CA ALA A 3 -24.09 20.86 -7.24
C ALA A 3 -22.84 19.95 -7.46
N LEU A 4 -22.48 19.13 -6.47
CA LEU A 4 -21.27 18.30 -6.48
C LEU A 4 -21.45 16.96 -7.19
N LEU A 5 -22.69 16.44 -7.21
CA LEU A 5 -23.04 15.25 -7.98
C LEU A 5 -22.80 15.43 -9.48
N THR A 6 -23.00 16.65 -9.99
CA THR A 6 -22.78 17.04 -11.38
C THR A 6 -21.31 17.27 -11.73
N GLU A 7 -20.46 17.70 -10.78
CA GLU A 7 -19.04 17.98 -11.04
C GLU A 7 -18.17 16.72 -11.03
N TRP A 8 -18.50 15.73 -10.20
CA TRP A 8 -17.71 14.50 -10.05
C TRP A 8 -18.14 13.37 -10.98
N GLY A 9 -19.33 13.47 -11.60
CA GLY A 9 -19.86 12.43 -12.49
C GLY A 9 -20.15 11.09 -11.80
N LEU A 10 -20.20 11.06 -10.46
CA LEU A 10 -20.41 9.85 -9.67
C LEU A 10 -21.90 9.62 -9.34
N PRO A 11 -22.37 8.36 -9.30
CA PRO A 11 -23.65 8.01 -8.67
C PRO A 11 -23.72 8.54 -7.23
N ARG A 12 -24.93 8.87 -6.77
CA ARG A 12 -25.11 9.62 -5.52
C ARG A 12 -24.61 8.89 -4.28
N ASP A 13 -24.93 7.63 -4.18
CA ASP A 13 -24.45 6.71 -3.14
C ASP A 13 -22.93 6.65 -3.11
N VAL A 14 -22.29 6.53 -4.28
CA VAL A 14 -20.83 6.52 -4.42
C VAL A 14 -20.22 7.85 -4.01
N ALA A 15 -20.82 8.97 -4.40
CA ALA A 15 -20.34 10.30 -4.03
C ALA A 15 -20.47 10.58 -2.51
N GLU A 16 -21.56 10.10 -1.89
CA GLU A 16 -21.79 10.21 -0.45
C GLU A 16 -20.76 9.37 0.33
N GLU A 17 -20.50 8.14 -0.10
CA GLU A 17 -19.47 7.29 0.52
C GLU A 17 -18.06 7.87 0.33
N PHE A 18 -17.73 8.33 -0.87
CA PHE A 18 -16.46 8.99 -1.18
C PHE A 18 -16.25 10.24 -0.31
N TYR A 19 -17.26 11.08 -0.20
CA TYR A 19 -17.21 12.27 0.66
C TYR A 19 -16.96 11.92 2.14
N MET A 20 -17.57 10.84 2.63
CA MET A 20 -17.36 10.35 4.00
C MET A 20 -15.93 9.83 4.22
N ILE A 21 -15.35 9.13 3.24
CA ILE A 21 -13.95 8.66 3.29
C ILE A 21 -12.99 9.83 3.47
N PHE A 22 -13.23 10.95 2.80
CA PHE A 22 -12.41 12.17 2.93
C PHE A 22 -12.86 13.11 4.06
N GLY A 23 -13.57 12.59 5.05
CA GLY A 23 -13.94 13.33 6.27
C GLY A 23 -14.88 14.50 6.02
N GLY A 24 -15.68 14.44 4.95
CA GLY A 24 -16.57 15.50 4.54
C GLY A 24 -15.86 16.75 4.02
N ASN A 25 -14.62 16.61 3.54
CA ASN A 25 -13.88 17.73 2.98
C ASN A 25 -13.98 17.74 1.45
N ILE A 26 -14.80 18.66 0.96
CA ILE A 26 -15.10 18.87 -0.46
C ILE A 26 -13.85 19.17 -1.32
N LEU A 27 -12.89 19.92 -0.76
CA LEU A 27 -11.65 20.27 -1.46
C LEU A 27 -10.74 19.04 -1.59
N LEU A 28 -10.68 18.19 -0.56
CA LEU A 28 -9.92 16.94 -0.63
C LEU A 28 -10.55 15.94 -1.61
N CYS A 29 -11.89 15.87 -1.65
CA CYS A 29 -12.60 15.04 -2.62
C CYS A 29 -12.33 15.50 -4.05
N GLN A 30 -12.41 16.82 -4.32
CA GLN A 30 -12.11 17.38 -5.63
C GLN A 30 -10.66 17.12 -6.03
N GLN A 31 -9.70 17.34 -5.12
CA GLN A 31 -8.30 17.05 -5.38
C GLN A 31 -8.05 15.55 -5.66
N ALA A 32 -8.76 14.65 -4.99
CA ALA A 32 -8.65 13.21 -5.25
C ALA A 32 -9.24 12.84 -6.62
N ILE A 33 -10.34 13.47 -7.03
CA ILE A 33 -10.97 13.23 -8.35
C ILE A 33 -10.16 13.86 -9.47
N ASP A 34 -9.71 15.11 -9.32
CA ASP A 34 -8.83 15.77 -10.28
C ASP A 34 -7.56 14.97 -10.49
N LYS A 35 -7.00 14.40 -9.41
CA LYS A 35 -5.85 13.52 -9.52
C LYS A 35 -6.18 12.16 -10.10
N LEU A 36 -7.33 11.55 -9.80
CA LEU A 36 -7.76 10.33 -10.49
C LEU A 36 -7.92 10.59 -12.00
N LEU A 37 -8.44 11.76 -12.39
CA LEU A 37 -8.62 12.16 -13.78
C LEU A 37 -7.29 12.54 -14.47
N GLU A 38 -6.37 13.23 -13.78
CA GLU A 38 -4.99 13.48 -14.25
C GLU A 38 -4.19 12.17 -14.33
N GLN A 39 -4.41 11.21 -13.42
CA GLN A 39 -3.76 9.89 -13.43
C GLN A 39 -4.24 8.95 -14.54
N PHE A 40 -5.33 9.29 -15.24
CA PHE A 40 -5.70 8.63 -16.49
C PHE A 40 -4.96 9.20 -17.72
N GLU A 41 -4.01 10.12 -17.56
CA GLU A 41 -2.87 10.23 -18.47
C GLU A 41 -1.83 9.16 -18.07
N LEU A 42 -1.85 8.03 -18.78
CA LEU A 42 -0.95 6.88 -18.65
C LEU A 42 0.52 7.31 -18.41
N GLY A 43 1.06 7.01 -17.22
CA GLY A 43 2.51 7.04 -16.96
C GLY A 43 3.03 7.96 -15.85
N ALA A 44 2.18 8.58 -15.03
CA ALA A 44 2.63 9.47 -13.93
C ALA A 44 2.28 8.96 -12.50
N GLU A 45 2.15 7.64 -12.34
CA GLU A 45 1.66 6.94 -11.15
C GLU A 45 2.57 7.03 -9.91
N ASP A 46 3.82 7.48 -10.05
CA ASP A 46 4.84 7.41 -9.00
C ASP A 46 4.67 8.41 -7.83
N SER A 47 3.76 9.38 -7.97
CA SER A 47 3.71 10.55 -7.07
C SER A 47 2.36 10.81 -6.39
N PHE A 48 1.32 10.05 -6.72
CA PHE A 48 0.03 10.25 -6.07
C PHE A 48 -0.12 9.42 -4.81
N ASP A 49 -0.42 10.13 -3.75
CA ASP A 49 -0.80 9.56 -2.48
C ASP A 49 -2.00 10.36 -1.92
N PRO A 50 -3.17 9.73 -1.75
CA PRO A 50 -4.38 10.40 -1.27
C PRO A 50 -4.33 10.72 0.23
N PHE A 51 -3.26 10.38 0.95
CA PHE A 51 -3.14 10.57 2.39
C PHE A 51 -1.99 11.51 2.77
N SER A 52 -2.29 12.70 3.32
CA SER A 52 -1.27 13.51 4.01
C SER A 52 -1.13 13.06 5.46
N VAL A 53 -0.37 11.99 5.73
CA VAL A 53 -0.13 11.50 7.10
C VAL A 53 1.15 12.10 7.68
N ARG A 54 1.05 13.04 8.63
CA ARG A 54 2.22 13.51 9.40
C ARG A 54 2.54 12.52 10.52
N GLY A 55 3.71 11.88 10.45
CA GLY A 55 4.23 10.98 11.48
C GLY A 55 3.98 9.50 11.17
N THR A 56 5.03 8.78 10.80
CA THR A 56 5.01 7.31 10.67
C THR A 56 5.46 6.68 11.98
N ASP A 57 4.69 6.92 13.05
CA ASP A 57 5.03 6.45 14.39
C ASP A 57 5.19 4.92 14.41
N GLY A 58 6.35 4.46 14.88
CA GLY A 58 6.70 3.03 14.94
C GLY A 58 7.48 2.50 13.74
N LEU A 59 7.52 3.19 12.60
CA LEU A 59 8.26 2.74 11.42
C LEU A 59 9.77 2.63 11.69
N ALA A 60 10.34 3.61 12.41
CA ALA A 60 11.73 3.58 12.84
C ALA A 60 12.04 2.41 13.81
N GLY A 61 11.05 1.93 14.55
CA GLY A 61 11.19 0.74 15.39
C GLY A 61 11.22 -0.54 14.56
N LEU A 62 10.39 -0.61 13.51
CA LEU A 62 10.36 -1.74 12.58
C LEU A 62 11.65 -1.83 11.76
N ALA A 63 12.17 -0.71 11.25
CA ALA A 63 13.44 -0.70 10.49
C ALA A 63 14.64 -1.23 11.29
N LYS A 64 14.57 -1.19 12.62
CA LYS A 64 15.60 -1.72 13.54
C LYS A 64 15.32 -3.15 14.00
N ASP A 65 14.10 -3.66 13.79
CA ASP A 65 13.72 -5.02 14.16
C ASP A 65 14.19 -6.00 13.08
N PRO A 66 15.00 -7.01 13.44
CA PRO A 66 15.61 -7.91 12.46
C PRO A 66 14.61 -8.78 11.71
N LEU A 67 13.43 -9.06 12.29
CA LEU A 67 12.39 -9.87 11.64
C LEU A 67 11.66 -9.09 10.55
N THR A 68 11.53 -7.78 10.73
CA THR A 68 10.77 -6.93 9.79
C THR A 68 11.65 -6.20 8.78
N ARG A 69 12.95 -6.06 9.05
CA ARG A 69 13.89 -5.29 8.21
C ARG A 69 13.94 -5.76 6.75
N GLU A 70 14.11 -7.05 6.50
CA GLU A 70 14.18 -7.60 5.13
C GLU A 70 12.92 -7.28 4.32
N HIS A 71 11.75 -7.37 4.95
CA HIS A 71 10.50 -7.00 4.32
C HIS A 71 10.47 -5.51 3.97
N LEU A 72 10.89 -4.62 4.88
CA LEU A 72 10.94 -3.18 4.62
C LEU A 72 11.89 -2.84 3.47
N GLU A 73 13.06 -3.47 3.40
CA GLU A 73 14.04 -3.29 2.31
C GLU A 73 13.47 -3.73 0.96
N ASN A 74 12.78 -4.88 0.92
CA ASN A 74 12.09 -5.35 -0.29
C ASN A 74 10.95 -4.41 -0.69
N LEU A 75 10.11 -3.98 0.26
CA LEU A 75 9.03 -3.02 0.01
C LEU A 75 9.56 -1.69 -0.54
N ALA A 76 10.69 -1.20 -0.02
CA ALA A 76 11.37 -0.02 -0.55
C ALA A 76 11.80 -0.24 -2.00
N ARG A 77 12.51 -1.33 -2.27
CA ARG A 77 13.12 -1.62 -3.57
C ARG A 77 12.10 -1.86 -4.68
N GLN A 78 11.18 -2.80 -4.48
CA GLN A 78 10.30 -3.30 -5.54
C GLN A 78 8.80 -3.09 -5.27
N GLY A 79 8.44 -2.55 -4.10
CA GLY A 79 7.05 -2.27 -3.75
C GLY A 79 6.25 -3.48 -3.27
N TRP A 80 6.90 -4.62 -3.08
CA TRP A 80 6.33 -5.84 -2.52
C TRP A 80 7.44 -6.69 -1.90
N SER A 81 7.10 -7.65 -1.06
CA SER A 81 8.06 -8.56 -0.45
C SER A 81 7.50 -9.98 -0.35
N PRO A 82 8.26 -11.01 -0.78
CA PRO A 82 7.79 -12.39 -0.71
C PRO A 82 7.68 -12.86 0.74
N ILE A 83 6.69 -13.70 1.03
CA ILE A 83 6.55 -14.40 2.30
C ILE A 83 6.80 -15.88 2.05
N GLU A 84 7.72 -16.47 2.80
CA GLU A 84 8.05 -17.89 2.68
C GLU A 84 6.88 -18.78 3.13
N GLU A 85 6.76 -19.94 2.50
CA GLU A 85 5.81 -20.97 2.94
C GLU A 85 6.14 -21.42 4.37
N GLY A 86 5.10 -21.65 5.16
CA GLY A 86 5.20 -22.14 6.53
C GLY A 86 4.20 -23.24 6.81
N SER A 87 4.46 -24.02 7.86
CA SER A 87 3.56 -25.08 8.30
C SER A 87 2.40 -24.53 9.14
N ALA A 88 1.29 -25.26 9.21
CA ALA A 88 0.20 -24.92 10.13
C ALA A 88 0.62 -24.99 11.62
N ASP A 89 1.68 -25.75 11.93
CA ASP A 89 2.13 -26.02 13.30
C ASP A 89 3.11 -24.96 13.83
N GLY A 90 3.55 -24.01 13.00
CA GLY A 90 4.51 -23.00 13.40
C GLY A 90 4.76 -21.93 12.33
N GLU A 91 4.84 -20.69 12.77
CA GLU A 91 5.11 -19.52 11.94
C GLU A 91 6.61 -19.36 11.68
N THR A 92 7.00 -19.15 10.43
CA THR A 92 8.39 -18.83 10.04
C THR A 92 8.78 -17.41 10.48
N GLU A 93 10.08 -17.08 10.51
CA GLU A 93 10.52 -15.71 10.84
C GLU A 93 10.03 -14.69 9.82
N SER A 94 9.99 -15.03 8.53
CA SER A 94 9.40 -14.19 7.48
C SER A 94 7.92 -13.92 7.76
N GLN A 95 7.14 -14.95 8.08
CA GLN A 95 5.72 -14.77 8.43
C GLN A 95 5.53 -13.89 9.67
N LYS A 96 6.38 -14.04 10.70
CA LYS A 96 6.38 -13.18 11.89
C LYS A 96 6.64 -11.72 11.52
N GLY A 97 7.65 -11.47 10.70
CA GLY A 97 8.01 -10.14 10.20
C GLY A 97 6.83 -9.47 9.47
N ALA A 98 6.29 -10.16 8.46
CA ALA A 98 5.14 -9.67 7.70
C ALA A 98 3.93 -9.38 8.60
N ARG A 99 3.63 -10.26 9.57
CA ARG A 99 2.53 -10.07 10.53
C ARG A 99 2.73 -8.84 11.41
N ILE A 100 3.96 -8.55 11.86
CA ILE A 100 4.24 -7.36 12.67
C ILE A 100 3.98 -6.09 11.85
N ILE A 101 4.44 -6.04 10.60
CA ILE A 101 4.20 -4.90 9.68
C ILE A 101 2.70 -4.71 9.43
N ALA A 102 1.98 -5.79 9.13
CA ALA A 102 0.54 -5.75 8.90
C ALA A 102 -0.25 -5.28 10.15
N LYS A 103 0.11 -5.77 11.34
CA LYS A 103 -0.52 -5.33 12.61
C LYS A 103 -0.33 -3.85 12.90
N LYS A 104 0.76 -3.25 12.40
CA LYS A 104 1.05 -1.83 12.51
C LYS A 104 0.45 -1.00 11.37
N ASN A 105 -0.35 -1.63 10.49
CA ASN A 105 -1.01 -1.01 9.35
C ASN A 105 -0.03 -0.37 8.34
N PHE A 106 1.20 -0.89 8.27
CA PHE A 106 2.21 -0.45 7.30
C PHE A 106 2.17 -1.25 6.00
N GLY A 107 1.43 -2.37 5.99
CA GLY A 107 1.28 -3.25 4.83
C GLY A 107 0.08 -4.17 4.94
N GLY A 108 -0.18 -4.91 3.86
CA GLY A 108 -1.19 -5.97 3.77
C GLY A 108 -0.58 -7.24 3.17
N VAL A 109 -1.06 -8.40 3.62
CA VAL A 109 -0.66 -9.69 3.06
C VAL A 109 -1.72 -10.14 2.06
N ILE A 110 -1.30 -10.45 0.84
CA ILE A 110 -2.15 -11.02 -0.20
C ILE A 110 -1.61 -12.39 -0.62
N ASN A 111 -2.49 -13.25 -1.10
CA ASN A 111 -2.12 -14.57 -1.62
C ASN A 111 -2.20 -14.58 -3.16
N ARG A 112 -1.58 -15.59 -3.79
CA ARG A 112 -1.58 -15.75 -5.26
C ARG A 112 -2.99 -15.76 -5.87
N GLU A 113 -3.95 -16.33 -5.15
CA GLU A 113 -5.36 -16.47 -5.56
C GLU A 113 -6.17 -15.18 -5.37
N THR A 114 -5.61 -14.16 -4.70
CA THR A 114 -6.30 -12.90 -4.43
C THR A 114 -6.63 -12.23 -5.75
N THR A 115 -7.90 -11.86 -5.92
CA THR A 115 -8.33 -11.02 -7.04
C THR A 115 -7.97 -9.58 -6.69
N THR A 116 -7.17 -8.94 -7.55
CA THR A 116 -6.66 -7.58 -7.33
C THR A 116 -6.97 -6.73 -8.55
N PHE A 117 -7.04 -5.42 -8.37
CA PHE A 117 -7.08 -4.44 -9.47
C PHE A 117 -5.67 -3.99 -9.88
N LEU A 118 -4.64 -4.74 -9.46
CA LEU A 118 -3.26 -4.46 -9.82
C LEU A 118 -3.04 -4.82 -11.29
N ASP A 119 -2.07 -4.13 -11.88
CA ASP A 119 -1.53 -4.49 -13.18
C ASP A 119 -1.13 -5.99 -13.21
N GLN A 120 -1.45 -6.66 -14.32
CA GLN A 120 -1.23 -8.10 -14.46
C GLN A 120 0.27 -8.45 -14.52
N ASP A 121 1.10 -7.60 -15.12
CA ASP A 121 2.56 -7.79 -15.16
C ASP A 121 3.15 -7.66 -13.75
N LEU A 122 2.64 -6.72 -12.94
CA LEU A 122 3.02 -6.60 -11.53
C LEU A 122 2.62 -7.83 -10.71
N LYS A 123 1.43 -8.39 -10.97
CA LYS A 123 1.00 -9.63 -10.31
C LYS A 123 1.89 -10.81 -10.71
N ASP A 124 2.25 -10.91 -11.97
CA ASP A 124 3.11 -11.97 -12.48
C ASP A 124 4.54 -11.84 -11.94
N ASP A 125 5.06 -10.62 -11.77
CA ASP A 125 6.34 -10.35 -11.10
C ASP A 125 6.34 -10.82 -9.63
N MET A 126 5.32 -10.39 -8.84
CA MET A 126 5.14 -10.77 -7.43
C MET A 126 5.14 -12.28 -7.21
N PHE A 127 4.56 -13.03 -8.15
CA PHE A 127 4.35 -14.47 -8.05
C PHE A 127 5.19 -15.27 -9.04
N SER A 128 6.22 -14.66 -9.62
CA SER A 128 7.14 -15.26 -10.60
C SER A 128 7.81 -16.53 -10.05
N ASN A 129 8.17 -16.51 -8.77
CA ASN A 129 8.62 -17.72 -8.06
C ASN A 129 7.42 -18.58 -7.64
N ARG A 130 7.38 -19.83 -8.12
CA ARG A 130 6.31 -20.78 -7.82
C ARG A 130 6.16 -21.09 -6.33
N SER A 131 7.23 -21.01 -5.54
CA SER A 131 7.18 -21.23 -4.09
C SER A 131 6.65 -20.03 -3.30
N THR A 132 6.50 -18.87 -3.91
CA THR A 132 5.89 -17.70 -3.27
C THR A 132 4.38 -17.84 -3.34
N THR A 133 3.76 -18.16 -2.21
CA THR A 133 2.28 -18.29 -2.11
C THR A 133 1.62 -17.03 -1.57
N GLN A 134 2.38 -16.20 -0.85
CA GLN A 134 1.94 -14.95 -0.26
C GLN A 134 2.99 -13.85 -0.47
N VAL A 135 2.53 -12.61 -0.58
CA VAL A 135 3.37 -11.43 -0.60
C VAL A 135 2.84 -10.37 0.35
N LEU A 136 3.76 -9.62 0.96
CA LEU A 136 3.48 -8.40 1.69
C LEU A 136 3.54 -7.22 0.72
N ILE A 137 2.53 -6.36 0.74
CA ILE A 137 2.48 -5.10 -0.01
C ILE A 137 2.36 -3.91 0.95
N PRO A 138 2.83 -2.70 0.60
CA PRO A 138 2.61 -1.50 1.38
C PRO A 138 1.11 -1.20 1.46
N ALA A 139 0.64 -0.62 2.56
CA ALA A 139 -0.79 -0.33 2.67
C ALA A 139 -1.21 0.81 1.73
N THR A 140 -0.28 1.70 1.35
CA THR A 140 -0.49 2.79 0.39
C THR A 140 0.82 3.15 -0.35
N GLY A 141 0.70 3.91 -1.43
CA GLY A 141 1.85 4.53 -2.12
C GLY A 141 2.67 5.45 -1.20
N TYR A 142 2.02 6.20 -0.29
CA TYR A 142 2.70 6.96 0.77
C TYR A 142 3.71 6.12 1.53
N LEU A 143 3.21 4.99 2.05
CA LEU A 143 3.90 4.19 3.02
C LEU A 143 5.09 3.52 2.34
N ARG A 144 4.95 3.15 1.07
CA ARG A 144 6.08 2.74 0.25
C ARG A 144 7.18 3.82 0.23
N ASN A 145 6.83 5.09 -0.01
CA ASN A 145 7.79 6.18 -0.05
C ASN A 145 8.42 6.47 1.32
N CYS A 146 7.64 6.43 2.42
CA CYS A 146 8.20 6.53 3.76
C CYS A 146 9.16 5.38 4.05
N ILE A 147 8.78 4.14 3.73
CA ILE A 147 9.63 2.96 3.91
C ILE A 147 10.95 3.14 3.15
N LYS A 148 10.93 3.61 1.90
CA LYS A 148 12.16 3.93 1.13
C LYS A 148 13.06 4.90 1.86
N VAL A 149 12.55 6.09 2.22
CA VAL A 149 13.32 7.14 2.89
C VAL A 149 13.92 6.63 4.21
N TYR A 150 13.17 5.85 4.98
CA TYR A 150 13.65 5.31 6.25
C TYR A 150 14.69 4.21 6.09
N VAL A 151 14.50 3.30 5.12
CA VAL A 151 15.48 2.25 4.82
C VAL A 151 16.80 2.88 4.38
N GLU A 152 16.75 3.84 3.45
CA GLU A 152 17.93 4.58 2.97
C GLU A 152 18.64 5.33 4.11
N ALA A 153 17.88 5.96 5.01
CA ALA A 153 18.44 6.65 6.19
C ALA A 153 19.03 5.69 7.26
N CYS A 154 18.74 4.39 7.17
CA CYS A 154 19.22 3.34 8.07
C CYS A 154 20.29 2.43 7.43
N GLU A 155 20.75 2.76 6.21
CA GLU A 155 21.95 2.16 5.63
C GLU A 155 23.18 2.59 6.46
N PRO A 156 24.10 1.66 6.79
CA PRO A 156 25.25 1.93 7.65
C PRO A 156 26.30 2.86 7.02
#